data_AF-A0A9D5QF39-F1
#
_entry.id   AF-A0A9D5QF39-F1
#
_cell.length_a   1.000
_cell.length_b   1.000
_cell.length_c   1.000
_cell.angle_alpha   90.00
_cell.angle_beta   90.00
_cell.angle_gamma   90.00
#
_symmetry.space_group_name_H-M   'P 1'
#
loop_
_entity.id
_entity.type
_entity.pdbx_description
1 polymer ?
#
loop_
_entity_poly.entity_id
_entity_poly.type
_entity_poly.pdbx_seq_one_letter_code
_entity_poly.pdbx_strand_id
1 'polypeptide(L)'
;MRIASVMAVSGWTAAAQLATDTMLFEIKLNDDSASLLCCKWGGGIRRTLSGPVVMEDEQLLFYSENGYILYDQHGAVVDSHSVFDENRKLAPDDPSRLRLAQPIDNTTLAYFRKSGDEKERPVTIYLKRISRRRLKPLKDEEYDNLGKIGEAQVFNIAHNSITDEMRARAYLEPQLVGYAIEKQAGRWWTLDRFYSFSSPLIHEDEGSYQSFFPGMKSSMDASREVKREMVEPLATFVRDGRRHYVGIYASLGTSKDQYFQHLYVCDAAGNILYTDTLLKQANTDVVLGEDVQEKMYYTAKQTARYVFQPAVSSDGTVYYGTIDYEAKNIEVRKRTFLVYRNRPAGPDLAHLIDL
;
A
#
# COMPACT_ATOMS: atom_id res chain seq x y z
N MET A 1 23.15 6.16 56.71
CA MET A 1 21.84 5.92 56.07
C MET A 1 21.84 6.69 54.74
N ARG A 2 22.16 6.02 53.62
CA ARG A 2 22.18 6.66 52.29
C ARG A 2 20.80 6.50 51.68
N ILE A 3 20.12 7.62 51.44
CA ILE A 3 18.88 7.66 50.66
C ILE A 3 19.29 7.42 49.21
N ALA A 4 18.95 6.24 48.67
CA ALA A 4 19.02 5.99 47.25
C ALA A 4 17.86 6.74 46.59
N SER A 5 18.16 7.87 45.96
CA SER A 5 17.24 8.56 45.06
C SER A 5 16.99 7.64 43.87
N VAL A 6 15.88 6.93 43.87
CA VAL A 6 15.37 6.25 42.67
C VAL A 6 14.95 7.35 41.70
N MET A 7 15.79 7.65 40.72
CA MET A 7 15.34 8.41 39.56
C MET A 7 14.30 7.56 38.84
N ALA A 8 13.03 7.90 39.01
CA ALA A 8 11.97 7.40 38.15
C ALA A 8 12.19 7.99 36.75
N VAL A 9 12.79 7.21 35.85
CA VAL A 9 12.79 7.53 34.43
C VAL A 9 11.37 7.32 33.94
N SER A 10 10.59 8.41 33.85
CA SER A 10 9.30 8.38 33.18
C SER A 10 9.55 8.22 31.68
N GLY A 11 9.57 6.98 31.21
CA GLY A 11 9.50 6.68 29.78
C GLY A 11 8.17 7.18 29.22
N TRP A 12 8.13 7.58 27.95
CA TRP A 12 6.87 7.82 27.25
C TRP A 12 6.56 6.57 26.43
N THR A 13 5.52 5.82 26.80
CA THR A 13 4.97 4.76 25.96
C THR A 13 4.05 5.36 24.91
N ALA A 14 4.51 5.37 23.67
CA ALA A 14 3.72 5.67 22.49
C ALA A 14 2.64 4.59 22.26
N ALA A 15 1.35 4.97 22.28
CA ALA A 15 0.24 4.02 22.13
C ALA A 15 -0.88 4.57 21.22
N ALA A 16 -1.14 3.87 20.11
CA ALA A 16 -2.43 3.91 19.44
C ALA A 16 -3.35 2.84 20.03
N GLN A 17 -4.63 3.18 20.20
CA GLN A 17 -5.64 2.27 20.71
C GLN A 17 -6.58 1.84 19.58
N LEU A 18 -6.50 0.56 19.20
CA LEU A 18 -7.43 -0.04 18.24
C LEU A 18 -8.86 0.08 18.80
N ALA A 19 -9.75 0.67 18.02
CA ALA A 19 -11.16 0.81 18.36
C ALA A 19 -11.94 -0.42 17.90
N THR A 20 -11.86 -0.71 16.60
CA THR A 20 -12.59 -1.78 15.94
C THR A 20 -11.78 -2.35 14.79
N ASP A 21 -11.99 -3.64 14.53
CA ASP A 21 -11.62 -4.35 13.30
C ASP A 21 -12.92 -4.98 12.78
N THR A 22 -13.40 -4.55 11.62
CA THR A 22 -14.74 -4.86 11.13
C THR A 22 -14.72 -5.24 9.66
N MET A 23 -15.43 -6.31 9.32
CA MET A 23 -15.72 -6.65 7.93
C MET A 23 -16.76 -5.67 7.38
N LEU A 24 -16.46 -5.02 6.26
CA LEU A 24 -17.36 -4.09 5.59
C LEU A 24 -18.32 -4.84 4.66
N PHE A 25 -17.77 -5.58 3.70
CA PHE A 25 -18.53 -6.31 2.69
C PHE A 25 -17.68 -7.40 2.03
N GLU A 26 -18.34 -8.24 1.23
CA GLU A 26 -17.69 -9.25 0.39
C GLU A 26 -17.81 -8.89 -1.10
N ILE A 27 -16.74 -9.12 -1.86
CA ILE A 27 -16.75 -9.07 -3.33
C ILE A 27 -16.69 -10.50 -3.85
N LYS A 28 -17.62 -10.89 -4.73
CA LYS A 28 -17.59 -12.20 -5.40
C LYS A 28 -16.77 -12.13 -6.70
N LEU A 29 -15.86 -13.07 -6.87
CA LEU A 29 -14.96 -13.20 -8.02
C LEU A 29 -15.47 -14.27 -8.99
N ASN A 30 -14.97 -14.25 -10.23
CA ASN A 30 -15.34 -15.21 -11.26
C ASN A 30 -14.16 -15.58 -12.17
N ASP A 31 -14.33 -16.58 -13.04
CA ASP A 31 -13.28 -17.02 -14.00
C ASP A 31 -13.39 -16.35 -15.37
N ASP A 32 -14.36 -15.47 -15.56
CA ASP A 32 -14.64 -14.85 -16.84
C ASP A 32 -13.59 -13.78 -17.15
N SER A 33 -12.72 -14.02 -18.12
CA SER A 33 -11.71 -13.04 -18.53
C SER A 33 -12.28 -11.75 -19.14
N ALA A 34 -13.58 -11.70 -19.43
CA ALA A 34 -14.29 -10.48 -19.82
C ALA A 34 -14.93 -9.73 -18.63
N SER A 35 -14.63 -10.15 -17.40
CA SER A 35 -15.10 -9.51 -16.17
C SER A 35 -13.97 -8.75 -15.47
N LEU A 36 -14.29 -7.60 -14.88
CA LEU A 36 -13.36 -6.85 -14.01
C LEU A 36 -13.07 -7.58 -12.69
N LEU A 37 -13.91 -8.54 -12.32
CA LEU A 37 -13.77 -9.40 -11.15
C LEU A 37 -13.19 -10.78 -11.52
N CYS A 38 -12.56 -10.88 -12.69
CA CYS A 38 -11.87 -12.08 -13.13
C CYS A 38 -10.72 -12.41 -12.19
N CYS A 39 -10.78 -13.57 -11.55
CA CYS A 39 -9.71 -14.10 -10.73
C CYS A 39 -9.40 -15.53 -11.16
N LYS A 40 -8.36 -15.69 -11.97
CA LYS A 40 -7.86 -17.01 -12.36
C LYS A 40 -6.72 -17.43 -11.44
N TRP A 41 -6.75 -18.69 -11.02
CA TRP A 41 -5.62 -19.31 -10.36
C TRP A 41 -4.37 -19.19 -11.23
N GLY A 42 -3.24 -18.76 -10.66
CA GLY A 42 -2.00 -18.55 -11.41
C GLY A 42 -1.92 -17.23 -12.19
N GLY A 43 -2.98 -16.43 -12.26
CA GLY A 43 -2.93 -15.10 -12.89
C GLY A 43 -2.16 -14.12 -12.02
N GLY A 44 -1.28 -13.31 -12.64
CA GLY A 44 -0.57 -12.23 -11.93
C GLY A 44 -1.56 -11.21 -11.38
N ILE A 45 -1.32 -10.73 -10.15
CA ILE A 45 -2.25 -9.90 -9.36
C ILE A 45 -2.87 -8.77 -10.17
N ARG A 46 -2.09 -7.90 -10.82
CA ARG A 46 -2.65 -6.77 -11.56
C ARG A 46 -3.40 -7.14 -12.85
N ARG A 47 -3.17 -8.33 -13.41
CA ARG A 47 -3.98 -8.83 -14.53
C ARG A 47 -5.38 -9.26 -14.07
N THR A 48 -5.50 -9.66 -12.80
CA THR A 48 -6.74 -10.17 -12.23
C THR A 48 -7.45 -9.12 -11.38
N LEU A 49 -6.84 -8.64 -10.29
CA LEU A 49 -7.40 -7.62 -9.40
C LEU A 49 -6.32 -6.99 -8.50
N SER A 50 -6.46 -5.72 -8.12
CA SER A 50 -5.57 -4.86 -7.30
C SER A 50 -6.43 -3.92 -6.42
N GLY A 51 -5.85 -3.34 -5.36
CA GLY A 51 -6.54 -2.47 -4.37
C GLY A 51 -7.24 -3.25 -3.23
N PRO A 52 -7.50 -2.67 -2.06
CA PRO A 52 -8.19 -1.39 -2.03
C PRO A 52 -7.21 -0.24 -2.16
N VAL A 53 -7.64 0.81 -2.85
CA VAL A 53 -7.04 2.14 -2.75
C VAL A 53 -8.12 3.07 -2.24
N VAL A 54 -7.79 3.87 -1.23
CA VAL A 54 -8.73 4.86 -0.69
C VAL A 54 -8.80 6.04 -1.67
N MET A 55 -9.97 6.23 -2.25
CA MET A 55 -10.29 7.34 -3.13
C MET A 55 -10.99 8.46 -2.34
N GLU A 56 -11.36 9.52 -3.05
CA GLU A 56 -12.23 10.58 -2.52
C GLU A 56 -13.49 9.98 -1.86
N ASP A 57 -13.99 10.67 -0.82
CA ASP A 57 -15.13 10.24 0.00
C ASP A 57 -14.98 8.85 0.68
N GLU A 58 -13.74 8.44 0.95
CA GLU A 58 -13.40 7.14 1.55
C GLU A 58 -13.92 5.93 0.74
N GLN A 59 -14.11 6.11 -0.56
CA GLN A 59 -14.49 5.05 -1.48
C GLN A 59 -13.31 4.11 -1.73
N LEU A 60 -13.58 2.84 -1.96
CA LEU A 60 -12.57 1.80 -2.11
C LEU A 60 -12.49 1.37 -3.57
N LEU A 61 -11.37 1.70 -4.20
CA LEU A 61 -11.08 1.32 -5.58
C LEU A 61 -10.44 -0.07 -5.63
N PHE A 62 -11.06 -0.94 -6.42
CA PHE A 62 -10.48 -2.22 -6.85
C PHE A 62 -10.30 -2.17 -8.36
N TYR A 63 -9.17 -2.65 -8.86
CA TYR A 63 -8.84 -2.48 -10.27
C TYR A 63 -7.95 -3.57 -10.84
N SER A 64 -7.97 -3.77 -12.15
CA SER A 64 -7.08 -4.66 -12.89
C SER A 64 -6.57 -3.94 -14.13
N GLU A 65 -5.72 -4.57 -14.94
CA GLU A 65 -5.31 -3.99 -16.22
C GLU A 65 -6.50 -3.71 -17.16
N ASN A 66 -7.64 -4.37 -16.95
CA ASN A 66 -8.83 -4.22 -17.77
C ASN A 66 -9.81 -3.14 -17.27
N GLY A 67 -9.56 -2.50 -16.12
CA GLY A 67 -10.41 -1.44 -15.61
C GLY A 67 -10.56 -1.43 -14.09
N TYR A 68 -11.59 -0.76 -13.59
CA TYR A 68 -11.82 -0.60 -12.15
C TYR A 68 -13.29 -0.69 -11.75
N ILE A 69 -13.50 -0.99 -10.48
CA ILE A 69 -14.76 -0.88 -9.76
C ILE A 69 -14.51 -0.10 -8.48
N LEU A 70 -15.36 0.86 -8.21
CA LEU A 70 -15.32 1.73 -7.04
C LEU A 70 -16.50 1.40 -6.14
N TYR A 71 -16.21 1.04 -4.89
CA TYR A 71 -17.22 0.70 -3.89
C TYR A 71 -17.31 1.78 -2.82
N ASP A 72 -18.51 2.00 -2.29
CA ASP A 72 -18.65 2.68 -1.00
C ASP A 72 -18.33 1.73 0.17
N GLN A 73 -18.41 2.23 1.41
CA GLN A 73 -18.13 1.43 2.61
C GLN A 73 -19.21 0.38 2.91
N HIS A 74 -20.34 0.41 2.22
CA HIS A 74 -21.43 -0.56 2.34
C HIS A 74 -21.34 -1.66 1.28
N GLY A 75 -20.39 -1.57 0.35
CA GLY A 75 -20.20 -2.52 -0.74
C GLY A 75 -21.08 -2.25 -1.95
N ALA A 76 -21.71 -1.07 -2.05
CA ALA A 76 -22.41 -0.67 -3.25
C ALA A 76 -21.42 -0.12 -4.30
N VAL A 77 -21.64 -0.49 -5.56
CA VAL A 77 -20.83 0.03 -6.68
C VAL A 77 -21.23 1.46 -6.99
N VAL A 78 -20.30 2.39 -6.83
CA VAL A 78 -20.51 3.83 -7.07
C VAL A 78 -20.11 4.22 -8.49
N ASP A 79 -19.01 3.65 -8.99
CA ASP A 79 -18.50 3.89 -10.35
C ASP A 79 -17.75 2.66 -10.86
N SER A 80 -17.69 2.49 -12.17
CA SER A 80 -16.85 1.47 -12.80
C SER A 80 -16.50 1.84 -14.23
N HIS A 81 -15.40 1.30 -14.73
CA HIS A 81 -14.97 1.49 -16.10
C HIS A 81 -14.16 0.28 -16.55
N SER A 82 -14.42 -0.20 -17.76
CA SER A 82 -13.68 -1.30 -18.38
C SER A 82 -13.14 -0.90 -19.74
N VAL A 83 -12.03 -1.53 -20.16
CA VAL A 83 -11.45 -1.34 -21.50
C VAL A 83 -11.76 -2.49 -22.47
N PHE A 84 -12.76 -3.33 -22.16
CA PHE A 84 -13.09 -4.51 -22.97
C PHE A 84 -13.55 -4.13 -24.38
N ASP A 85 -14.33 -3.05 -24.50
CA ASP A 85 -14.82 -2.56 -25.79
C ASP A 85 -13.69 -1.94 -26.62
N GLU A 86 -12.81 -1.14 -25.99
CA GLU A 86 -11.65 -0.53 -26.64
C GLU A 86 -10.63 -1.56 -27.10
N ASN A 87 -10.53 -2.69 -26.40
CA ASN A 87 -9.63 -3.78 -26.71
C ASN A 87 -10.29 -4.90 -27.53
N ARG A 88 -11.52 -4.69 -28.00
CA ARG A 88 -12.25 -5.70 -28.76
C ARG A 88 -11.48 -6.05 -30.03
N LYS A 89 -11.31 -7.36 -30.28
CA LYS A 89 -10.55 -7.96 -31.40
C LYS A 89 -9.03 -7.84 -31.30
N LEU A 90 -8.47 -7.27 -30.23
CA LEU A 90 -7.03 -7.30 -29.99
C LEU A 90 -6.65 -8.59 -29.24
N ALA A 91 -5.55 -9.22 -29.64
CA ALA A 91 -5.00 -10.36 -28.90
C ALA A 91 -4.57 -9.93 -27.48
N PRO A 92 -4.53 -10.82 -26.47
CA PRO A 92 -4.15 -10.47 -25.09
C PRO A 92 -2.76 -9.82 -24.93
N ASP A 93 -1.82 -10.17 -25.80
CA ASP A 93 -0.44 -9.71 -25.84
C ASP A 93 -0.21 -8.51 -26.76
N ASP A 94 -1.24 -8.05 -27.47
CA ASP A 94 -1.14 -6.95 -28.42
C ASP A 94 -0.66 -5.64 -27.71
N PRO A 95 0.40 -4.99 -28.21
CA PRO A 95 0.95 -3.77 -27.62
C PRO A 95 -0.02 -2.58 -27.66
N SER A 96 -0.95 -2.58 -28.62
CA SER A 96 -1.95 -1.52 -28.80
C SER A 96 -3.11 -1.59 -27.80
N ARG A 97 -3.21 -2.67 -26.99
CA ARG A 97 -4.21 -2.78 -25.93
C ARG A 97 -4.08 -1.62 -24.95
N LEU A 98 -5.21 -0.97 -24.68
CA LEU A 98 -5.34 -0.05 -23.56
C LEU A 98 -5.30 -0.84 -22.26
N ARG A 99 -4.52 -0.39 -21.30
CA ARG A 99 -4.41 -1.03 -19.99
C ARG A 99 -4.51 0.03 -18.91
N LEU A 100 -5.29 -0.25 -17.87
CA LEU A 100 -5.22 0.55 -16.64
C LEU A 100 -3.88 0.25 -15.97
N ALA A 101 -3.13 1.31 -15.68
CA ALA A 101 -1.97 1.19 -14.85
C ALA A 101 -2.37 1.27 -13.37
N GLN A 102 -2.51 2.47 -12.83
CA GLN A 102 -2.66 2.68 -11.39
C GLN A 102 -3.36 4.01 -11.11
N PRO A 103 -3.95 4.18 -9.92
CA PRO A 103 -4.30 5.50 -9.42
C PRO A 103 -3.04 6.36 -9.29
N ILE A 104 -3.12 7.61 -9.73
CA ILE A 104 -2.04 8.60 -9.58
C ILE A 104 -2.35 9.58 -8.44
N ASP A 105 -3.63 9.77 -8.13
CA ASP A 105 -4.16 10.47 -6.98
C ASP A 105 -5.50 9.81 -6.56
N ASN A 106 -6.17 10.38 -5.57
CA ASN A 106 -7.43 9.86 -5.02
C ASN A 106 -8.67 10.09 -5.93
N THR A 107 -8.50 10.67 -7.12
CA THR A 107 -9.60 10.94 -8.08
C THR A 107 -9.27 10.56 -9.52
N THR A 108 -8.02 10.21 -9.82
CA THR A 108 -7.50 10.06 -11.18
C THR A 108 -6.71 8.78 -11.36
N LEU A 109 -7.02 8.08 -12.44
CA LEU A 109 -6.40 6.83 -12.87
C LEU A 109 -5.62 7.05 -14.16
N ALA A 110 -4.43 6.46 -14.24
CA ALA A 110 -3.62 6.47 -15.45
C ALA A 110 -3.80 5.16 -16.23
N TYR A 111 -4.10 5.30 -17.52
CA TYR A 111 -4.17 4.24 -18.51
C TYR A 111 -3.02 4.41 -19.50
N PHE A 112 -2.59 3.34 -20.14
CA PHE A 112 -1.55 3.41 -21.16
C PHE A 112 -1.73 2.37 -22.27
N ARG A 113 -1.07 2.64 -23.40
CA ARG A 113 -0.81 1.70 -24.51
C ARG A 113 0.67 1.69 -24.78
N LYS A 114 1.25 0.55 -25.20
CA LYS A 114 2.63 0.56 -25.68
C LYS A 114 2.65 1.21 -27.07
N SER A 115 3.63 2.09 -27.30
CA SER A 115 3.90 2.66 -28.61
C SER A 115 4.71 1.66 -29.44
N GLY A 116 4.53 1.68 -30.75
CA GLY A 116 5.41 0.95 -31.68
C GLY A 116 6.78 1.60 -31.87
N ASP A 117 6.96 2.83 -31.38
CA ASP A 117 8.22 3.59 -31.48
C ASP A 117 8.92 3.64 -30.11
N GLU A 118 9.81 2.67 -29.88
CA GLU A 118 10.43 2.40 -28.58
C GLU A 118 11.49 3.45 -28.16
N LYS A 119 11.89 4.37 -29.05
CA LYS A 119 13.09 5.20 -28.82
C LYS A 119 12.86 6.51 -28.05
N GLU A 120 11.69 7.14 -28.18
CA GLU A 120 11.43 8.44 -27.52
C GLU A 120 10.18 8.42 -26.61
N ARG A 121 9.11 7.74 -27.04
CA ARG A 121 7.87 7.64 -26.27
C ARG A 121 7.33 6.21 -26.30
N PRO A 122 7.85 5.33 -25.41
CA PRO A 122 7.51 3.91 -25.43
C PRO A 122 6.05 3.63 -25.06
N VAL A 123 5.32 4.61 -24.51
CA VAL A 123 3.90 4.48 -24.17
C VAL A 123 3.11 5.72 -24.55
N THR A 124 1.82 5.55 -24.85
CA THR A 124 0.83 6.63 -24.86
C THR A 124 -0.01 6.56 -23.60
N ILE A 125 -0.13 7.67 -22.88
CA ILE A 125 -0.78 7.71 -21.55
C ILE A 125 -2.10 8.48 -21.64
N TYR A 126 -3.10 7.99 -20.92
CA TYR A 126 -4.42 8.61 -20.79
C TYR A 126 -4.79 8.73 -19.32
N LEU A 127 -5.43 9.84 -18.95
CA LEU A 127 -5.95 10.09 -17.61
C LEU A 127 -7.47 9.94 -17.60
N LYS A 128 -7.97 9.22 -16.60
CA LYS A 128 -9.39 9.01 -16.33
C LYS A 128 -9.69 9.54 -14.93
N ARG A 129 -10.49 10.60 -14.85
CA ARG A 129 -11.10 11.01 -13.58
C ARG A 129 -12.26 10.09 -13.24
N ILE A 130 -12.37 9.71 -11.97
CA ILE A 130 -13.53 9.00 -11.42
C ILE A 130 -14.81 9.80 -11.75
N SER A 131 -15.91 9.09 -12.03
CA SER A 131 -17.21 9.65 -12.41
C SER A 131 -17.24 10.42 -13.76
N ARG A 132 -16.10 10.56 -14.45
CA ARG A 132 -16.04 11.20 -15.78
C ARG A 132 -15.88 10.14 -16.86
N ARG A 133 -16.78 10.12 -17.86
CA ARG A 133 -16.76 9.08 -18.90
C ARG A 133 -15.52 9.05 -19.80
N ARG A 134 -14.91 10.21 -20.08
CA ARG A 134 -13.85 10.32 -21.11
C ARG A 134 -12.46 10.14 -20.52
N LEU A 135 -11.68 9.27 -21.16
CA LEU A 135 -10.22 9.25 -21.09
C LEU A 135 -9.66 10.49 -21.82
N LYS A 136 -8.72 11.19 -21.20
CA LYS A 136 -8.02 12.32 -21.80
C LYS A 136 -6.57 11.94 -22.04
N PRO A 137 -6.00 12.17 -23.23
CA PRO A 137 -4.57 11.97 -23.42
C PRO A 137 -3.78 12.86 -22.45
N LEU A 138 -2.68 12.32 -21.92
CA LEU A 138 -1.75 13.07 -21.08
C LEU A 138 -1.13 14.20 -21.90
N LYS A 139 -0.95 15.38 -21.30
CA LYS A 139 -0.26 16.49 -21.97
C LYS A 139 1.24 16.19 -22.05
N ASP A 140 1.89 16.72 -23.09
CA ASP A 140 3.32 16.50 -23.30
C ASP A 140 4.18 16.95 -22.11
N GLU A 141 3.82 18.07 -21.48
CA GLU A 141 4.50 18.63 -20.30
C GLU A 141 4.45 17.70 -19.08
N GLU A 142 3.48 16.78 -19.01
CA GLU A 142 3.29 15.85 -17.90
C GLU A 142 3.89 14.46 -18.20
N TYR A 143 4.38 14.24 -19.43
CA TYR A 143 4.85 12.93 -19.89
C TYR A 143 6.10 12.47 -19.14
N ASP A 144 7.03 13.37 -18.84
CA ASP A 144 8.28 13.04 -18.15
C ASP A 144 8.05 12.35 -16.79
N ASN A 145 6.94 12.70 -16.13
CA ASN A 145 6.55 12.16 -14.84
C ASN A 145 5.96 10.74 -14.92
N LEU A 146 5.25 10.43 -16.00
CA LEU A 146 4.49 9.18 -16.12
C LEU A 146 4.99 8.26 -17.24
N GLY A 147 5.97 8.66 -18.04
CA GLY A 147 6.48 7.92 -19.19
C GLY A 147 6.97 6.50 -18.86
N LYS A 148 7.35 6.24 -17.60
CA LYS A 148 7.80 4.93 -17.11
C LYS A 148 6.68 4.01 -16.64
N ILE A 149 5.41 4.39 -16.75
CA ILE A 149 4.27 3.63 -16.21
C ILE A 149 4.11 2.22 -16.83
N GLY A 150 4.65 2.04 -18.04
CA GLY A 150 4.74 0.75 -18.73
C GLY A 150 5.79 -0.20 -18.16
N GLU A 151 6.76 0.30 -17.40
CA GLU A 151 7.90 -0.45 -16.86
C GLU A 151 7.81 -0.60 -15.34
N ALA A 152 7.35 0.45 -14.66
CA ALA A 152 7.39 0.58 -13.20
C ALA A 152 6.06 1.07 -12.62
N GLN A 153 5.87 0.90 -11.31
CA GLN A 153 4.79 1.53 -10.54
C GLN A 153 5.27 2.87 -9.97
N VAL A 154 4.44 3.91 -10.04
CA VAL A 154 4.76 5.20 -9.42
C VAL A 154 4.42 5.09 -7.95
N PHE A 155 5.46 5.12 -7.12
CA PHE A 155 5.33 5.05 -5.67
C PHE A 155 4.95 6.43 -5.12
N ASN A 156 3.98 6.48 -4.21
CA ASN A 156 3.59 7.71 -3.54
C ASN A 156 3.04 7.46 -2.12
N ILE A 157 3.82 7.82 -1.11
CA ILE A 157 3.45 7.66 0.30
C ILE A 157 2.32 8.60 0.75
N ALA A 158 2.05 9.68 0.01
CA ALA A 158 1.01 10.64 0.35
C ALA A 158 -0.40 10.13 0.01
N HIS A 159 -0.51 9.37 -1.08
CA HIS A 159 -1.79 8.90 -1.62
C HIS A 159 -1.93 7.39 -1.57
N ASN A 160 -0.99 6.68 -0.93
CA ASN A 160 -1.11 5.26 -0.67
C ASN A 160 -1.39 4.49 -1.98
N SER A 161 -0.58 4.79 -3.02
CA SER A 161 -0.76 4.29 -4.39
C SER A 161 -0.11 2.94 -4.64
N ILE A 162 0.47 2.31 -3.62
CA ILE A 162 1.22 1.07 -3.75
C ILE A 162 0.26 -0.08 -3.53
N THR A 163 0.21 -0.98 -4.52
CA THR A 163 -0.71 -2.12 -4.50
C THR A 163 -0.01 -3.43 -4.87
N ASP A 164 1.25 -3.36 -5.30
CA ASP A 164 2.05 -4.49 -5.76
C ASP A 164 3.52 -4.30 -5.36
N GLU A 165 4.05 -5.20 -4.54
CA GLU A 165 5.43 -5.21 -4.04
C GLU A 165 6.44 -5.63 -5.11
N MET A 166 5.99 -6.41 -6.10
CA MET A 166 6.88 -7.14 -7.00
C MET A 166 7.33 -6.34 -8.22
N ARG A 167 6.74 -5.17 -8.47
CA ARG A 167 7.11 -4.34 -9.62
C ARG A 167 8.19 -3.35 -9.24
N ALA A 168 9.09 -3.07 -10.20
CA ALA A 168 10.02 -1.96 -10.08
C ALA A 168 9.23 -0.68 -9.75
N ARG A 169 9.62 0.01 -8.67
CA ARG A 169 9.05 1.30 -8.30
C ARG A 169 9.84 2.39 -9.02
N ALA A 170 9.14 3.33 -9.64
CA ALA A 170 9.69 4.54 -10.20
C ALA A 170 9.24 5.74 -9.37
N TYR A 171 10.16 6.67 -9.20
CA TYR A 171 9.92 7.96 -8.57
C TYR A 171 9.94 9.04 -9.64
N LEU A 172 9.16 10.11 -9.43
CA LEU A 172 9.19 11.26 -10.33
C LEU A 172 10.58 11.90 -10.32
N GLU A 173 11.15 12.05 -9.13
CA GLU A 173 12.47 12.62 -8.90
C GLU A 173 13.28 11.67 -8.00
N PRO A 174 14.63 11.68 -8.09
CA PRO A 174 15.45 10.99 -7.10
C PRO A 174 15.03 11.41 -5.70
N GLN A 175 14.81 10.44 -4.81
CA GLN A 175 14.48 10.67 -3.39
C GLN A 175 13.09 11.29 -3.12
N LEU A 176 12.25 11.58 -4.11
CA LEU A 176 10.87 11.99 -3.88
C LEU A 176 9.99 10.75 -3.65
N VAL A 177 9.59 10.52 -2.41
CA VAL A 177 8.79 9.34 -1.99
C VAL A 177 7.30 9.65 -1.86
N GLY A 178 6.90 10.92 -1.87
CA GLY A 178 5.50 11.30 -1.90
C GLY A 178 5.28 12.68 -2.48
N TYR A 179 4.11 12.87 -3.07
CA TYR A 179 3.68 14.15 -3.63
C TYR A 179 2.16 14.20 -3.66
N ALA A 180 1.57 15.38 -3.50
CA ALA A 180 0.20 15.61 -3.98
C ALA A 180 0.24 16.30 -5.35
N ILE A 181 -0.75 16.02 -6.21
CA ILE A 181 -0.76 16.48 -7.62
C ILE A 181 -1.21 17.95 -7.75
N GLU A 182 -1.79 18.54 -6.70
CA GLU A 182 -2.29 19.90 -6.75
C GLU A 182 -1.16 20.95 -6.72
N LYS A 183 -1.36 22.10 -7.37
CA LYS A 183 -0.31 23.11 -7.67
C LYS A 183 0.37 23.81 -6.47
N GLN A 184 0.12 23.35 -5.26
CA GLN A 184 0.70 23.84 -3.99
C GLN A 184 1.02 22.68 -3.03
N ALA A 185 1.12 21.46 -3.56
CA ALA A 185 1.08 20.24 -2.79
C ALA A 185 2.33 19.92 -1.98
N GLY A 186 2.08 19.29 -0.82
CA GLY A 186 3.10 18.65 0.01
C GLY A 186 3.96 17.66 -0.79
N ARG A 187 5.26 17.67 -0.50
CA ARG A 187 6.29 16.77 -1.03
C ARG A 187 6.98 16.05 0.12
N TRP A 188 7.28 14.77 -0.07
CA TRP A 188 8.00 13.95 0.89
C TRP A 188 9.30 13.47 0.28
N TRP A 189 10.40 13.89 0.90
CA TRP A 189 11.76 13.58 0.45
C TRP A 189 12.42 12.60 1.42
N THR A 190 13.14 11.62 0.89
CA THR A 190 14.01 10.72 1.68
C THR A 190 15.47 11.13 1.53
N LEU A 191 16.27 10.98 2.58
CA LEU A 191 17.72 11.16 2.43
C LEU A 191 18.43 9.92 1.85
N ASP A 192 17.76 8.76 1.87
CA ASP A 192 18.30 7.48 1.38
C ASP A 192 17.62 7.03 0.08
N ARG A 193 18.41 6.47 -0.83
CA ARG A 193 17.98 5.86 -2.08
C ARG A 193 17.10 4.62 -1.88
N PHE A 194 17.25 3.92 -0.76
CA PHE A 194 16.43 2.74 -0.44
C PHE A 194 15.12 3.06 0.28
N TYR A 195 14.83 4.35 0.53
CA TYR A 195 13.52 4.86 0.95
C TYR A 195 12.89 4.14 2.15
N SER A 196 13.70 3.71 3.12
CA SER A 196 13.19 3.05 4.32
C SER A 196 12.65 4.07 5.34
N PHE A 197 11.67 3.66 6.15
CA PHE A 197 11.30 4.41 7.35
C PHE A 197 12.34 4.36 8.48
N SER A 198 13.46 3.67 8.27
CA SER A 198 14.64 3.83 9.11
C SER A 198 15.44 5.08 8.74
N SER A 199 15.23 5.64 7.56
CA SER A 199 15.90 6.84 7.08
C SER A 199 15.04 8.11 7.31
N PRO A 200 15.69 9.29 7.43
CA PRO A 200 14.94 10.51 7.63
C PRO A 200 14.06 10.89 6.45
N LEU A 201 12.86 11.41 6.75
CA LEU A 201 11.93 11.96 5.76
C LEU A 201 11.67 13.44 6.04
N ILE A 202 11.65 14.24 4.98
CA ILE A 202 11.35 15.67 5.03
C ILE A 202 10.00 15.88 4.34
N HIS A 203 9.04 16.49 5.06
CA HIS A 203 7.81 16.99 4.46
C HIS A 203 7.96 18.48 4.18
N GLU A 204 7.89 18.83 2.91
CA GLU A 204 7.85 20.20 2.41
C GLU A 204 6.44 20.52 1.96
N ASP A 205 5.92 21.69 2.31
CA ASP A 205 4.59 22.16 1.90
C ASP A 205 4.71 23.64 1.52
N GLU A 206 4.26 24.00 0.31
CA GLU A 206 4.38 25.35 -0.24
C GLU A 206 5.79 25.97 -0.12
N GLY A 207 6.84 25.18 -0.34
CA GLY A 207 8.24 25.62 -0.24
C GLY A 207 8.76 25.77 1.20
N SER A 208 7.94 25.45 2.20
CA SER A 208 8.31 25.48 3.62
C SER A 208 8.44 24.06 4.19
N TYR A 209 9.52 23.80 4.94
CA TYR A 209 9.66 22.52 5.64
C TYR A 209 8.73 22.44 6.84
N GLN A 210 7.72 21.58 6.77
CA GLN A 210 6.68 21.45 7.79
C GLN A 210 6.98 20.38 8.83
N SER A 211 7.66 19.30 8.45
CA SER A 211 8.04 18.25 9.40
C SER A 211 9.27 17.48 8.98
N PHE A 212 10.04 17.05 9.98
CA PHE A 212 11.18 16.17 9.82
C PHE A 212 10.96 14.90 10.64
N PHE A 213 10.89 13.76 9.95
CA PHE A 213 10.87 12.45 10.56
C PHE A 213 12.32 11.94 10.64
N PRO A 214 12.87 11.65 11.83
CA PRO A 214 14.27 11.30 11.99
C PRO A 214 14.58 9.82 11.70
N GLY A 215 13.60 9.01 11.30
CA GLY A 215 13.70 7.56 11.32
C GLY A 215 13.10 6.95 12.59
N MET A 216 12.83 5.64 12.57
CA MET A 216 12.32 4.92 13.74
C MET A 216 13.32 4.90 14.89
N LYS A 217 12.85 5.20 16.10
CA LYS A 217 13.63 5.08 17.34
C LYS A 217 13.36 3.74 18.03
N SER A 218 14.41 3.11 18.52
CA SER A 218 14.33 1.92 19.38
C SER A 218 14.04 2.45 20.77
N SER A 219 12.88 2.13 21.33
CA SER A 219 12.69 2.34 22.76
C SER A 219 13.66 1.43 23.51
N MET A 220 14.21 1.93 24.62
CA MET A 220 14.97 1.09 25.57
C MET A 220 14.08 0.01 26.22
N ASP A 221 12.75 0.19 26.19
CA ASP A 221 11.76 -0.80 26.60
C ASP A 221 11.19 -1.52 25.37
N ALA A 222 11.85 -2.61 24.99
CA ALA A 222 11.64 -3.38 23.77
C ALA A 222 10.42 -4.34 23.83
N SER A 223 9.24 -3.85 24.25
CA SER A 223 8.01 -4.68 24.13
C SER A 223 7.47 -4.74 22.69
N ARG A 224 7.99 -3.91 21.77
CA ARG A 224 7.54 -3.80 20.36
C ARG A 224 8.73 -3.69 19.42
N GLU A 225 9.46 -4.79 19.23
CA GLU A 225 10.62 -4.82 18.35
C GLU A 225 10.20 -4.79 16.87
N VAL A 226 10.51 -3.69 16.18
CA VAL A 226 10.36 -3.56 14.72
C VAL A 226 11.72 -3.80 14.07
N LYS A 227 11.78 -4.77 13.15
CA LYS A 227 12.98 -5.09 12.35
C LYS A 227 13.19 -4.04 11.28
N ARG A 228 14.00 -3.03 11.59
CA ARG A 228 14.13 -1.79 10.79
C ARG A 228 14.61 -2.02 9.37
N GLU A 229 15.42 -3.04 9.16
CA GLU A 229 15.98 -3.43 7.87
C GLU A 229 14.96 -4.02 6.90
N MET A 230 13.76 -4.38 7.37
CA MET A 230 12.70 -4.99 6.56
C MET A 230 11.49 -4.09 6.34
N VAL A 231 11.62 -2.81 6.69
CA VAL A 231 10.48 -1.90 6.74
C VAL A 231 10.21 -1.25 5.39
N GLU A 232 9.00 -1.45 4.90
CA GLU A 232 8.48 -0.81 3.70
C GLU A 232 7.57 0.37 4.05
N PRO A 233 7.77 1.52 3.40
CA PRO A 233 6.84 2.62 3.53
C PRO A 233 5.52 2.38 2.82
N LEU A 234 4.43 2.71 3.49
CA LEU A 234 3.08 2.53 2.96
C LEU A 234 2.35 3.88 2.79
N ALA A 235 2.19 4.64 3.88
CA ALA A 235 1.37 5.86 3.85
C ALA A 235 1.76 6.90 4.93
N THR A 236 1.25 8.12 4.77
CA THR A 236 1.27 9.16 5.81
C THR A 236 -0.12 9.81 5.94
N PHE A 237 -0.47 10.25 7.14
CA PHE A 237 -1.72 10.96 7.41
C PHE A 237 -1.54 12.01 8.51
N VAL A 238 -2.49 12.93 8.62
CA VAL A 238 -2.50 13.98 9.66
C VAL A 238 -3.74 13.82 10.51
N ARG A 239 -3.54 13.72 11.83
CA ARG A 239 -4.63 13.63 12.80
C ARG A 239 -4.28 14.43 14.04
N ASP A 240 -5.25 15.18 14.56
CA ASP A 240 -5.07 16.05 15.73
C ASP A 240 -3.88 17.02 15.59
N GLY A 241 -3.67 17.56 14.38
CA GLY A 241 -2.56 18.47 14.05
C GLY A 241 -1.18 17.80 14.03
N ARG A 242 -1.10 16.47 14.07
CA ARG A 242 0.15 15.71 14.08
C ARG A 242 0.23 14.78 12.89
N ARG A 243 1.42 14.73 12.28
CA ARG A 243 1.71 13.81 11.20
C ARG A 243 2.09 12.44 11.75
N HIS A 244 1.54 11.43 11.12
CA HIS A 244 1.79 10.03 11.39
C HIS A 244 2.28 9.35 10.11
N TYR A 245 3.01 8.26 10.33
CA TYR A 245 3.61 7.47 9.28
C TYR A 245 3.24 6.01 9.50
N VAL A 246 2.91 5.32 8.41
CA VAL A 246 2.48 3.93 8.42
C VAL A 246 3.38 3.15 7.48
N GLY A 247 3.87 2.02 7.96
CA GLY A 247 4.56 1.06 7.11
C GLY A 247 4.27 -0.37 7.52
N ILE A 248 4.85 -1.27 6.74
CA ILE A 248 4.70 -2.71 6.93
C ILE A 248 6.07 -3.38 6.92
N TYR A 249 6.19 -4.51 7.60
CA TYR A 249 7.30 -5.43 7.41
C TYR A 249 6.83 -6.86 7.59
N ALA A 250 7.45 -7.81 6.92
CA ALA A 250 7.15 -9.22 7.10
C ALA A 250 8.45 -10.00 7.24
N SER A 251 8.50 -10.96 8.16
CA SER A 251 9.64 -11.87 8.26
C SER A 251 9.66 -12.85 7.07
N LEU A 252 10.84 -13.20 6.58
CA LEU A 252 11.07 -14.24 5.55
C LEU A 252 11.36 -15.61 6.22
N GLY A 253 10.84 -16.71 5.66
CA GLY A 253 11.20 -18.10 6.03
C GLY A 253 10.04 -19.10 5.92
N THR A 254 10.03 -20.17 6.75
CA THR A 254 8.98 -21.23 6.77
C THR A 254 8.16 -21.47 8.08
N SER A 255 8.25 -20.63 9.12
CA SER A 255 7.48 -20.71 10.38
C SER A 255 6.09 -20.04 10.34
N LYS A 256 5.22 -20.37 11.32
CA LYS A 256 3.86 -19.81 11.44
C LYS A 256 3.82 -18.27 11.53
N ASP A 257 4.81 -17.65 12.16
CA ASP A 257 4.84 -16.18 12.32
C ASP A 257 5.02 -15.44 10.99
N GLN A 258 5.44 -16.13 9.93
CA GLN A 258 5.63 -15.54 8.61
C GLN A 258 4.37 -15.57 7.76
N TYR A 259 3.26 -16.09 8.29
CA TYR A 259 1.92 -15.86 7.72
C TYR A 259 1.39 -14.47 8.05
N PHE A 260 2.12 -13.66 8.83
CA PHE A 260 1.70 -12.32 9.21
C PHE A 260 2.67 -11.26 8.67
N GLN A 261 2.10 -10.13 8.25
CA GLN A 261 2.79 -8.88 8.07
C GLN A 261 2.52 -8.01 9.29
N HIS A 262 3.51 -7.29 9.75
CA HIS A 262 3.35 -6.35 10.84
C HIS A 262 3.07 -4.98 10.27
N LEU A 263 1.89 -4.45 10.57
CA LEU A 263 1.56 -3.05 10.36
C LEU A 263 2.08 -2.28 11.57
N TYR A 264 2.80 -1.19 11.34
CA TYR A 264 3.16 -0.27 12.41
C TYR A 264 2.76 1.16 12.07
N VAL A 265 2.49 1.93 13.12
CA VAL A 265 2.23 3.37 13.02
C VAL A 265 3.20 4.08 13.96
N CYS A 266 3.86 5.12 13.46
CA CYS A 266 4.72 5.98 14.27
C CYS A 266 4.37 7.47 14.13
N ASP A 267 4.76 8.25 15.12
CA ASP A 267 4.65 9.71 15.08
C ASP A 267 5.80 10.34 14.29
N ALA A 268 5.70 11.65 14.03
CA ALA A 268 6.75 12.42 13.36
C ALA A 268 8.10 12.42 14.09
N ALA A 269 8.16 12.04 15.37
CA ALA A 269 9.39 11.95 16.13
C ALA A 269 10.06 10.58 16.05
N GLY A 270 9.48 9.62 15.31
CA GLY A 270 10.01 8.26 15.16
C GLY A 270 9.55 7.28 16.23
N ASN A 271 8.62 7.68 17.12
CA ASN A 271 8.14 6.81 18.19
C ASN A 271 7.06 5.87 17.65
N ILE A 272 7.24 4.56 17.86
CA ILE A 272 6.26 3.54 17.45
C ILE A 272 5.04 3.63 18.37
N LEU A 273 3.91 4.06 17.81
CA LEU A 273 2.63 4.17 18.52
C LEU A 273 1.87 2.84 18.52
N TYR A 274 1.98 2.07 17.45
CA TYR A 274 1.25 0.83 17.26
C TYR A 274 2.07 -0.13 16.43
N THR A 275 2.00 -1.40 16.79
CA THR A 275 2.44 -2.51 15.96
C THR A 275 1.43 -3.62 16.16
N ASP A 276 0.98 -4.23 15.07
CA ASP A 276 0.07 -5.36 15.12
C ASP A 276 0.22 -6.21 13.88
N THR A 277 -0.16 -7.47 14.00
CA THR A 277 -0.17 -8.38 12.88
C THR A 277 -1.44 -8.18 12.05
N LEU A 278 -1.23 -8.11 10.75
CA LEU A 278 -2.21 -8.38 9.72
C LEU A 278 -1.83 -9.71 9.09
N LEU A 279 -2.81 -10.47 8.57
CA LEU A 279 -2.50 -11.60 7.70
C LEU A 279 -1.58 -11.09 6.58
N LYS A 280 -0.44 -11.77 6.40
CA LYS A 280 0.58 -11.38 5.42
C LYS A 280 -0.07 -11.42 4.06
N GLN A 281 -0.10 -10.29 3.38
CA GLN A 281 -0.62 -10.23 2.02
C GLN A 281 0.50 -10.61 1.05
N ALA A 282 0.83 -11.92 1.01
CA ALA A 282 1.90 -12.40 0.16
C ALA A 282 1.43 -12.54 -1.30
N ASN A 283 2.13 -11.83 -2.17
CA ASN A 283 2.08 -11.99 -3.62
C ASN A 283 3.36 -12.69 -4.08
N THR A 284 3.30 -13.99 -4.35
CA THR A 284 4.43 -14.70 -4.94
C THR A 284 3.99 -15.47 -6.18
N ASP A 285 4.47 -15.00 -7.34
CA ASP A 285 4.62 -15.85 -8.52
C ASP A 285 5.73 -16.85 -8.22
N VAL A 286 5.37 -18.08 -7.82
CA VAL A 286 6.33 -19.19 -7.81
C VAL A 286 5.66 -20.49 -8.27
N VAL A 287 5.94 -20.87 -9.51
CA VAL A 287 6.11 -22.28 -9.86
C VAL A 287 7.59 -22.56 -9.57
N LEU A 288 7.92 -23.51 -8.69
CA LEU A 288 9.32 -23.81 -8.37
C LEU A 288 10.01 -24.65 -9.47
N GLY A 289 9.26 -25.16 -10.44
CA GLY A 289 9.78 -25.84 -11.64
C GLY A 289 8.91 -27.00 -12.11
N GLU A 290 9.22 -27.49 -13.32
CA GLU A 290 8.75 -28.76 -13.91
C GLU A 290 10.00 -29.59 -14.28
N ASP A 291 10.10 -30.82 -13.79
CA ASP A 291 11.05 -31.81 -14.31
C ASP A 291 10.34 -32.64 -15.39
N VAL A 292 10.73 -32.43 -16.66
CA VAL A 292 10.06 -33.04 -17.82
C VAL A 292 10.40 -34.54 -17.97
N GLN A 293 11.56 -34.99 -17.46
CA GLN A 293 11.95 -36.40 -17.51
C GLN A 293 11.25 -37.21 -16.41
N GLU A 294 11.05 -36.62 -15.23
CA GLU A 294 10.43 -37.26 -14.06
C GLU A 294 8.93 -36.91 -13.88
N LYS A 295 8.38 -35.98 -14.70
CA LYS A 295 6.99 -35.45 -14.64
C LYS A 295 6.57 -34.88 -13.26
N MET A 296 7.40 -34.05 -12.64
CA MET A 296 7.12 -33.48 -11.31
C MET A 296 7.07 -31.94 -11.32
N TYR A 297 6.13 -31.35 -10.57
CA TYR A 297 6.00 -29.90 -10.37
C TYR A 297 6.23 -29.53 -8.90
N TYR A 298 7.08 -28.53 -8.65
CA TYR A 298 7.33 -28.02 -7.30
C TYR A 298 6.44 -26.78 -7.03
N THR A 299 5.64 -26.80 -5.96
CA THR A 299 4.83 -25.65 -5.49
C THR A 299 4.82 -25.60 -3.96
N ALA A 300 4.70 -24.40 -3.38
CA ALA A 300 4.49 -24.24 -1.94
C ALA A 300 3.04 -24.63 -1.57
N LYS A 301 2.89 -25.53 -0.59
CA LYS A 301 1.65 -26.28 -0.32
C LYS A 301 0.59 -25.53 0.52
N GLN A 302 0.80 -24.28 0.93
CA GLN A 302 -0.21 -23.52 1.68
C GLN A 302 -0.34 -22.07 1.18
N THR A 303 -1.41 -21.92 0.41
CA THR A 303 -2.16 -20.74 -0.08
C THR A 303 -2.58 -19.76 1.00
N ALA A 304 -2.77 -18.48 0.72
CA ALA A 304 -1.78 -17.43 0.90
C ALA A 304 -1.16 -16.80 -0.34
N ARG A 305 -1.89 -16.81 -1.45
CA ARG A 305 -1.91 -15.61 -2.28
C ARG A 305 -2.86 -14.67 -1.57
N TYR A 306 -2.35 -13.63 -0.92
CA TYR A 306 -3.17 -12.72 -0.13
C TYR A 306 -2.90 -11.33 -0.68
N VAL A 307 -3.94 -10.70 -1.20
CA VAL A 307 -3.77 -9.66 -2.19
C VAL A 307 -4.01 -8.29 -1.56
N PHE A 308 -3.28 -7.31 -2.10
CA PHE A 308 -3.31 -5.86 -1.88
C PHE A 308 -2.64 -5.41 -0.61
N GLN A 309 -1.71 -4.47 -0.71
CA GLN A 309 -1.21 -3.78 0.47
C GLN A 309 -2.37 -3.06 1.19
N PRO A 310 -2.33 -2.97 2.53
CA PRO A 310 -3.34 -2.22 3.27
C PRO A 310 -3.39 -0.78 2.80
N ALA A 311 -4.58 -0.20 2.79
CA ALA A 311 -4.81 1.17 2.38
C ALA A 311 -5.08 2.06 3.59
N VAL A 312 -4.47 3.24 3.65
CA VAL A 312 -4.65 4.16 4.78
C VAL A 312 -5.33 5.44 4.31
N SER A 313 -6.41 5.82 4.99
CA SER A 313 -7.13 7.07 4.75
C SER A 313 -6.48 8.25 5.48
N SER A 314 -6.96 9.46 5.17
CA SER A 314 -6.46 10.71 5.74
C SER A 314 -6.62 10.83 7.26
N ASP A 315 -7.52 10.07 7.88
CA ASP A 315 -7.75 10.06 9.33
C ASP A 315 -6.99 8.92 10.07
N GLY A 316 -6.24 8.10 9.34
CA GLY A 316 -5.51 6.95 9.87
C GLY A 316 -6.31 5.65 9.93
N THR A 317 -7.55 5.63 9.45
CA THR A 317 -8.31 4.39 9.25
C THR A 317 -7.62 3.52 8.19
N VAL A 318 -7.45 2.24 8.51
CA VAL A 318 -6.78 1.25 7.67
C VAL A 318 -7.82 0.33 7.03
N TYR A 319 -7.78 0.19 5.72
CA TYR A 319 -8.59 -0.73 4.93
C TYR A 319 -7.70 -1.84 4.39
N TYR A 320 -8.20 -3.07 4.36
CA TYR A 320 -7.43 -4.18 3.81
C TYR A 320 -8.39 -5.28 3.31
N GLY A 321 -7.89 -6.15 2.44
CA GLY A 321 -8.67 -7.22 1.83
C GLY A 321 -8.07 -8.59 2.12
N THR A 322 -8.91 -9.58 2.42
CA THR A 322 -8.49 -10.98 2.45
C THR A 322 -9.19 -11.72 1.32
N ILE A 323 -8.44 -12.35 0.43
CA ILE A 323 -9.00 -13.12 -0.68
C ILE A 323 -8.99 -14.62 -0.35
N ASP A 324 -10.11 -15.27 -0.62
CA ASP A 324 -10.19 -16.72 -0.73
C ASP A 324 -10.34 -17.07 -2.21
N TYR A 325 -9.29 -17.67 -2.78
CA TYR A 325 -9.27 -18.07 -4.18
C TYR A 325 -10.14 -19.31 -4.45
N GLU A 326 -10.33 -20.17 -3.45
CA GLU A 326 -11.16 -21.37 -3.57
C GLU A 326 -12.63 -20.98 -3.51
N ALA A 327 -13.02 -20.17 -2.52
CA ALA A 327 -14.37 -19.63 -2.41
C ALA A 327 -14.68 -18.48 -3.37
N LYS A 328 -13.66 -17.97 -4.08
CA LYS A 328 -13.74 -16.84 -5.02
C LYS A 328 -14.41 -15.62 -4.39
N ASN A 329 -13.97 -15.23 -3.21
CA ASN A 329 -14.46 -14.02 -2.56
C ASN A 329 -13.32 -13.20 -1.97
N ILE A 330 -13.58 -11.92 -1.78
CA ILE A 330 -12.72 -11.00 -1.06
C ILE A 330 -13.52 -10.45 0.11
N GLU A 331 -13.02 -10.64 1.32
CA GLU A 331 -13.50 -9.94 2.50
C GLU A 331 -12.78 -8.59 2.59
N VAL A 332 -13.54 -7.51 2.51
CA VAL A 332 -13.03 -6.15 2.69
C VAL A 332 -13.22 -5.75 4.14
N ARG A 333 -12.16 -5.28 4.79
CA ARG A 333 -12.12 -4.99 6.22
C ARG A 333 -11.60 -3.58 6.51
N LYS A 334 -12.01 -3.04 7.66
CA LYS A 334 -11.67 -1.71 8.16
C LYS A 334 -11.20 -1.81 9.61
N ARG A 335 -10.05 -1.19 9.91
CA ARG A 335 -9.53 -0.97 11.25
C ARG A 335 -9.55 0.52 11.57
N THR A 336 -10.19 0.87 12.68
CA THR A 336 -10.23 2.25 13.18
C THR A 336 -9.52 2.35 14.52
N PHE A 337 -8.95 3.51 14.79
CA PHE A 337 -8.22 3.80 16.02
C PHE A 337 -8.87 4.97 16.75
N LEU A 338 -9.03 4.84 18.07
CA LEU A 338 -9.64 5.89 18.90
C LEU A 338 -8.69 7.06 19.06
N VAL A 339 -7.43 6.76 19.35
CA VAL A 339 -6.45 7.72 19.82
C VAL A 339 -5.05 7.29 19.35
N TYR A 340 -4.24 8.28 18.94
CA TYR A 340 -2.80 8.14 18.69
C TYR A 340 -2.05 9.06 19.66
N ARG A 341 -1.68 8.56 20.86
CA ARG A 341 -1.05 9.40 21.89
C ARG A 341 0.22 8.77 22.45
N ASN A 342 1.20 9.62 22.70
CA ASN A 342 2.29 9.31 23.62
C ASN A 342 1.72 9.35 25.03
N ARG A 343 1.54 8.17 25.66
CA ARG A 343 1.20 8.08 27.07
C ARG A 343 2.49 8.15 27.88
N PRO A 344 2.55 8.86 29.01
CA PRO A 344 3.57 8.61 30.00
C PRO A 344 3.48 7.12 30.37
N ALA A 345 4.58 6.38 30.25
CA ALA A 345 4.65 5.05 30.83
C ALA A 345 4.49 5.23 32.35
N GLY A 346 3.59 4.44 32.94
CA GLY A 346 3.70 4.20 34.38
C GLY A 346 5.05 3.52 34.67
N PRO A 347 5.56 3.61 35.90
CA PRO A 347 6.75 2.83 36.28
C PRO A 347 6.51 1.34 35.96
N ASP A 348 7.52 0.68 35.38
CA ASP A 348 7.48 -0.77 35.20
C ASP A 348 7.55 -1.44 36.58
N LEU A 349 6.40 -1.91 37.07
CA LEU A 349 6.28 -2.62 38.34
C LEU A 349 6.35 -4.13 38.15
N ALA A 350 6.51 -4.65 36.93
CA ALA A 350 6.52 -6.09 36.67
C ALA A 350 7.65 -6.80 37.41
N HIS A 351 8.78 -6.11 37.63
CA HIS A 351 9.92 -6.63 38.40
C HIS A 351 9.81 -6.44 39.92
N LEU A 352 8.80 -5.69 40.38
CA LEU A 352 8.56 -5.41 41.80
C LEU A 352 7.54 -6.38 42.43
N ILE A 353 6.87 -7.18 41.61
CA ILE A 353 5.86 -8.15 42.04
C ILE A 353 6.24 -9.53 41.48
N ASP A 354 7.38 -10.05 41.92
CA ASP A 354 7.57 -11.51 41.93
C ASP A 354 6.80 -12.04 43.16
N LEU A 355 5.70 -12.77 42.92
CA LEU A 355 4.97 -13.54 43.94
C LEU A 355 5.33 -15.01 43.85
#